data_AF-A0ABD0QH38-F1
#
_entry.id   AF-A0ABD0QH38-F1
#
_cell.length_a   1.000
_cell.length_b   1.000
_cell.length_c   1.000
_cell.angle_alpha   90.00
_cell.angle_beta   90.00
_cell.angle_gamma   90.00
#
_symmetry.space_group_name_H-M   'P 1'
#
loop_
_entity.id
_entity.type
_entity.pdbx_description
1 polymer ?
#
loop_
_entity_poly.entity_id
_entity_poly.type
_entity_poly.pdbx_seq_one_letter_code
_entity_poly.pdbx_strand_id
1 'polypeptide(L)'
;VVDVVQDALSRCRRLLLLYTAASLCSPEAQEWAEQQTGLYSALVENSTSIVLLELEEIREPLLLPHSVRLLREKQGVLRAWKRRKRWAFWDRKPVEWMTSLEPSARFWREVRYHMPVRGKAKETNWFSL
;
A
#
# COMPACT_ATOMS: atom_id res chain seq x y z
N VAL A 1 6.91 16.05 -18.54
CA VAL A 1 6.02 14.95 -18.07
C VAL A 1 6.07 14.82 -16.54
N VAL A 2 7.26 14.93 -15.92
CA VAL A 2 7.45 14.85 -14.45
C VAL A 2 6.58 15.87 -13.68
N ASP A 3 6.47 17.11 -14.15
CA ASP A 3 5.71 18.15 -13.45
C ASP A 3 4.21 17.85 -13.28
N VAL A 4 3.58 17.19 -14.27
CA VAL A 4 2.13 16.91 -14.22
C VAL A 4 1.83 15.86 -13.14
N VAL A 5 2.71 14.86 -13.00
CA VAL A 5 2.59 13.84 -11.96
C VAL A 5 2.82 14.46 -10.60
N GLN A 6 3.86 15.28 -10.46
CA GLN A 6 4.16 15.96 -9.19
C GLN A 6 3.05 16.94 -8.76
N ASP A 7 2.48 17.70 -9.68
CA ASP A 7 1.35 18.60 -9.40
C ASP A 7 0.07 17.83 -9.08
N ALA A 8 -0.14 16.64 -9.67
CA ALA A 8 -1.24 15.76 -9.27
C ALA A 8 -1.02 15.24 -7.83
N LEU A 9 0.20 14.80 -7.52
CA LEU A 9 0.57 14.28 -6.20
C LEU A 9 0.41 15.34 -5.09
N SER A 10 0.78 16.60 -5.36
CA SER A 10 0.66 17.70 -4.39
C SER A 10 -0.80 18.07 -4.07
N ARG A 11 -1.72 17.84 -5.02
CA ARG A 11 -3.17 18.06 -4.83
C ARG A 11 -3.87 16.89 -4.15
N CYS A 12 -3.24 15.72 -4.11
CA CYS A 12 -3.80 14.52 -3.47
C CYS A 12 -3.70 14.61 -1.94
N ARG A 13 -4.82 14.34 -1.25
CA ARG A 13 -4.85 14.30 0.23
C ARG A 13 -4.29 13.01 0.82
N ARG A 14 -4.35 11.92 0.05
CA ARG A 14 -3.79 10.61 0.36
C ARG A 14 -3.33 9.95 -0.92
N LEU A 15 -2.20 9.26 -0.85
CA LEU A 15 -1.68 8.45 -1.94
C LEU A 15 -1.88 6.97 -1.58
N LEU A 16 -2.28 6.19 -2.58
CA LEU A 16 -2.37 4.74 -2.46
C LEU A 16 -1.23 4.13 -3.27
N LEU A 17 -0.34 3.37 -2.62
CA LEU A 17 0.65 2.57 -3.32
C LEU A 17 0.17 1.12 -3.35
N LEU A 18 -0.32 0.70 -4.50
CA LEU A 18 -0.73 -0.67 -4.79
C LEU A 18 0.46 -1.41 -5.39
N TYR A 19 0.88 -2.52 -4.79
CA TYR A 19 2.03 -3.26 -5.30
C TYR A 19 1.96 -4.77 -5.09
N THR A 20 2.65 -5.48 -5.97
CA THR A 20 2.96 -6.92 -5.92
C THR A 20 4.47 -7.12 -5.88
N ALA A 21 4.92 -8.35 -5.62
CA ALA A 21 6.35 -8.66 -5.71
C ALA A 21 6.88 -8.44 -7.14
N ALA A 22 6.10 -8.82 -8.16
CA ALA A 22 6.49 -8.63 -9.56
C ALA A 22 6.60 -7.15 -9.97
N SER A 23 5.78 -6.26 -9.37
CA SER A 23 5.73 -4.86 -9.78
C SER A 23 6.84 -3.99 -9.18
N LEU A 24 7.47 -4.40 -8.08
CA LEU A 24 8.48 -3.59 -7.37
C LEU A 24 9.85 -4.26 -7.23
N CYS A 25 9.97 -5.55 -7.55
CA CYS A 25 11.25 -6.25 -7.53
C CYS A 25 12.03 -6.14 -8.86
N SER A 26 11.45 -5.52 -9.91
CA SER A 26 12.19 -5.24 -11.13
C SER A 26 13.11 -4.02 -10.95
N PRO A 27 14.29 -3.98 -11.58
CA PRO A 27 15.25 -2.89 -11.41
C PRO A 27 14.67 -1.54 -11.83
N GLU A 28 13.90 -1.50 -12.91
CA GLU A 28 13.21 -0.29 -13.41
C GLU A 28 12.20 0.25 -12.39
N ALA A 29 11.46 -0.65 -11.73
CA ALA A 29 10.49 -0.24 -10.72
C ALA A 29 11.16 0.21 -9.42
N GLN A 30 12.32 -0.36 -9.08
CA GLN A 30 13.14 0.10 -7.97
C GLN A 30 13.66 1.52 -8.22
N GLU A 31 14.25 1.77 -9.39
CA GLU A 31 14.71 3.10 -9.77
C GLU A 31 13.57 4.12 -9.78
N TRP A 32 12.42 3.76 -10.36
CA TRP A 32 11.25 4.61 -10.35
C TRP A 32 10.79 4.98 -8.94
N ALA A 33 10.71 3.99 -8.03
CA ALA A 33 10.28 4.20 -6.66
C ALA A 33 11.24 5.11 -5.87
N GLU A 34 12.55 4.93 -6.01
CA GLU A 34 13.54 5.80 -5.34
C GLU A 34 13.52 7.22 -5.90
N GLN A 35 13.14 7.42 -7.16
CA GLN A 35 13.03 8.73 -7.80
C GLN A 35 11.65 9.39 -7.62
N GLN A 36 10.65 8.71 -7.05
CA GLN A 36 9.33 9.30 -6.86
C GLN A 36 9.31 10.34 -5.74
N THR A 37 9.11 11.60 -6.12
CA THR A 37 8.95 12.73 -5.19
C THR A 37 7.83 12.52 -4.18
N GLY A 38 6.76 11.82 -4.56
CA GLY A 38 5.65 11.49 -3.64
C GLY A 38 6.04 10.54 -2.51
N LEU A 39 6.95 9.59 -2.76
CA LEU A 39 7.46 8.69 -1.72
C LEU A 39 8.43 9.44 -0.80
N TYR A 40 9.27 10.30 -1.38
CA TYR A 40 10.17 11.17 -0.62
C TYR A 40 9.41 12.13 0.31
N SER A 41 8.42 12.86 -0.19
CA SER A 41 7.63 13.81 0.62
C SER A 41 6.90 13.11 1.76
N ALA A 42 6.38 11.90 1.53
CA ALA A 42 5.77 11.10 2.58
C ALA A 42 6.75 10.56 3.63
N LEU A 43 7.99 10.25 3.22
CA LEU A 43 9.03 9.72 4.11
C LEU A 43 9.72 10.78 4.95
N VAL A 44 9.95 11.96 4.35
CA VAL A 44 10.80 13.03 4.88
C VAL A 44 9.97 14.19 5.42
N GLU A 45 8.98 14.66 4.66
CA GLU A 45 8.21 15.86 5.02
C GLU A 45 6.97 15.54 5.86
N ASN A 46 6.55 14.27 5.90
CA ASN A 46 5.27 13.81 6.47
C ASN A 46 4.04 14.61 5.97
N SER A 47 4.20 15.38 4.89
CA SER A 47 3.17 16.27 4.34
C SER A 47 2.05 15.48 3.66
N THR A 48 2.37 14.26 3.22
CA THR A 48 1.45 13.39 2.47
C THR A 48 1.41 12.00 3.11
N SER A 49 0.21 11.56 3.51
CA SER A 49 0.03 10.19 4.02
C SER A 49 -0.12 9.19 2.87
N ILE A 50 0.67 8.11 2.93
CA ILE A 50 0.64 7.02 1.95
C ILE A 50 0.03 5.78 2.60
N VAL A 51 -0.89 5.14 1.90
CA VAL A 51 -1.45 3.86 2.32
C VAL A 51 -0.83 2.79 1.44
N LEU A 52 0.03 1.95 2.04
CA LEU A 52 0.64 0.82 1.37
C LEU A 52 -0.34 -0.35 1.29
N LEU A 53 -0.60 -0.83 0.08
CA LEU A 53 -1.54 -1.90 -0.23
C LEU A 53 -0.79 -3.06 -0.89
N GLU A 54 -0.53 -4.10 -0.11
CA GLU A 54 0.16 -5.31 -0.54
C GLU A 54 -0.88 -6.30 -1.10
N LEU A 55 -0.88 -6.47 -2.43
CA LEU A 55 -1.85 -7.30 -3.15
C LEU A 55 -1.53 -8.80 -3.06
N GLU A 56 -0.26 -9.15 -2.94
CA GLU A 56 0.25 -10.53 -2.89
C GLU A 56 1.21 -10.73 -1.73
N GLU A 57 1.41 -11.98 -1.30
CA GLU A 57 2.36 -12.26 -0.23
C GLU A 57 3.79 -12.08 -0.73
N ILE A 58 4.47 -11.08 -0.17
CA ILE A 58 5.87 -10.82 -0.47
C ILE A 58 6.71 -11.70 0.44
N ARG A 59 7.27 -12.77 -0.15
CA ARG A 59 8.15 -13.72 0.55
C ARG A 59 9.47 -13.08 0.96
N GLU A 60 9.99 -12.18 0.13
CA GLU A 60 11.29 -11.54 0.31
C GLU A 60 11.14 -10.02 0.31
N PRO A 61 10.77 -9.42 1.45
CA PRO A 61 10.66 -7.96 1.56
C PRO A 61 12.01 -7.26 1.40
N LEU A 62 13.12 -8.02 1.43
CA LEU A 62 14.46 -7.52 1.16
C LEU A 62 14.72 -7.20 -0.33
N LEU A 63 13.80 -7.56 -1.23
CA LEU A 63 13.89 -7.20 -2.65
C LEU A 63 13.11 -5.93 -2.97
N LEU A 64 12.37 -5.38 -2.00
CA LEU A 64 11.63 -4.14 -2.21
C LEU A 64 12.57 -2.93 -2.30
N PRO A 65 12.17 -1.85 -2.99
CA PRO A 65 12.89 -0.59 -2.97
C PRO A 65 13.08 -0.09 -1.53
N HIS A 66 14.20 0.58 -1.26
CA HIS A 66 14.56 1.05 0.07
C HIS A 66 13.51 2.02 0.63
N SER A 67 13.08 2.98 -0.19
CA SER A 67 11.96 3.89 0.08
C SER A 67 10.69 3.16 0.56
N VAL A 68 10.30 2.09 -0.12
CA VAL A 68 9.11 1.31 0.21
C VAL A 68 9.28 0.52 1.51
N ARG A 69 10.49 0.00 1.79
CA ARG A 69 10.78 -0.66 3.09
C ARG A 69 10.64 0.31 4.24
N LEU A 70 11.19 1.51 4.11
CA LEU A 70 11.08 2.56 5.14
C LEU A 70 9.63 2.98 5.36
N LEU A 71 8.84 3.15 4.30
CA LEU A 71 7.42 3.45 4.42
C LEU A 71 6.66 2.32 5.11
N ARG A 72 7.00 1.07 4.81
CA ARG A 72 6.39 -0.11 5.43
C ARG A 72 6.63 -0.16 6.93
N GLU A 73 7.82 0.26 7.38
CA GLU A 73 8.17 0.34 8.80
C GLU A 73 7.51 1.53 9.48
N LYS A 74 7.49 2.72 8.85
CA LYS A 74 6.93 3.95 9.42
C LYS A 74 5.39 3.99 9.41
N GLN A 75 4.78 3.58 8.31
CA GLN A 75 3.34 3.76 8.02
C GLN A 75 2.59 2.42 7.87
N GLY A 76 3.22 1.29 8.20
CA GLY A 76 2.56 -0.01 8.12
C GLY A 76 2.10 -0.41 6.71
N VAL A 77 1.44 -1.56 6.59
CA VAL A 77 0.95 -2.07 5.30
C VAL A 77 -0.38 -2.79 5.44
N LEU A 78 -1.31 -2.48 4.54
CA LEU A 78 -2.57 -3.19 4.39
C LEU A 78 -2.38 -4.38 3.45
N ARG A 79 -2.43 -5.59 4.01
CA ARG A 79 -2.22 -6.84 3.26
C ARG A 79 -3.55 -7.40 2.77
N ALA A 80 -3.82 -7.33 1.46
CA ALA A 80 -5.04 -7.85 0.86
C ALA A 80 -5.13 -9.38 0.97
N TRP A 81 -3.99 -10.08 0.88
CA TRP A 81 -3.90 -11.55 0.86
C TRP A 81 -4.02 -12.23 2.23
N LYS A 82 -3.69 -11.55 3.35
CA LYS A 82 -3.59 -12.18 4.70
C LYS A 82 -4.93 -12.76 5.19
N ARG A 83 -6.06 -12.28 4.68
CA ARG A 83 -7.39 -12.80 5.04
C ARG A 83 -7.92 -13.86 4.07
N ARG A 84 -7.32 -14.01 2.89
CA ARG A 84 -7.57 -15.12 1.95
C ARG A 84 -7.14 -16.46 2.55
N LYS A 85 -5.95 -16.48 3.17
CA LYS A 85 -5.41 -17.68 3.86
C LYS A 85 -6.24 -18.12 5.07
N ARG A 86 -6.85 -17.15 5.77
CA ARG A 86 -7.61 -17.44 6.99
C ARG A 86 -8.88 -18.21 6.67
N TRP A 87 -9.57 -17.92 5.56
CA TRP A 87 -10.72 -18.70 5.12
C TRP A 87 -10.34 -20.03 4.46
N ALA A 88 -9.22 -20.08 3.73
CA ALA A 88 -8.70 -21.34 3.18
C ALA A 88 -8.36 -22.39 4.26
N PHE A 89 -8.12 -21.98 5.51
CA PHE A 89 -7.80 -22.88 6.61
C PHE A 89 -9.04 -23.45 7.33
N TRP A 90 -10.17 -22.75 7.31
CA TRP A 90 -11.41 -23.21 7.95
C TRP A 90 -12.26 -24.08 7.02
N ASP A 91 -12.19 -23.88 5.70
CA ASP A 91 -12.85 -24.73 4.72
C ASP A 91 -11.88 -25.78 4.17
N ARG A 92 -11.98 -27.01 4.67
CA ARG A 92 -11.29 -28.22 4.16
C ARG A 92 -11.84 -28.67 2.80
N LYS A 93 -12.11 -27.74 1.88
CA LYS A 93 -12.48 -28.06 0.48
C LYS A 93 -11.41 -27.52 -0.46
N PRO A 94 -10.63 -28.40 -1.13
CA PRO A 94 -9.98 -28.00 -2.37
C PRO A 94 -11.08 -27.74 -3.40
N VAL A 95 -10.75 -27.14 -4.54
CA VAL A 95 -11.61 -26.94 -5.72
C VAL A 95 -12.10 -25.48 -5.90
N GLU A 96 -11.44 -24.81 -6.85
CA GLU A 96 -11.98 -23.80 -7.79
C GLU A 96 -12.37 -22.38 -7.33
N TRP A 97 -12.40 -22.03 -6.05
CA TRP A 97 -12.68 -20.65 -5.63
C TRP A 97 -11.45 -19.74 -5.50
N MET A 98 -10.25 -20.27 -5.74
CA MET A 98 -9.01 -19.47 -5.78
C MET A 98 -8.97 -18.47 -6.96
N THR A 99 -9.89 -18.55 -7.91
CA THR A 99 -10.01 -17.60 -9.04
C THR A 99 -10.70 -16.30 -8.70
N SER A 100 -11.40 -16.18 -7.56
CA SER A 100 -11.88 -14.87 -7.11
C SER A 100 -10.72 -14.10 -6.49
N LEU A 101 -10.10 -13.24 -7.30
CA LEU A 101 -9.11 -12.23 -6.94
C LEU A 101 -9.70 -11.11 -6.06
N GLU A 102 -10.97 -11.20 -5.65
CA GLU A 102 -11.67 -10.09 -5.02
C GLU A 102 -11.24 -9.88 -3.55
N PRO A 103 -10.78 -8.67 -3.19
CA PRO A 103 -10.48 -8.34 -1.81
C PRO A 103 -11.75 -8.38 -0.94
N SER A 104 -11.65 -8.96 0.26
CA SER A 104 -12.80 -9.06 1.16
C SER A 104 -13.45 -7.70 1.48
N ALA A 105 -14.77 -7.66 1.71
CA ALA A 105 -15.47 -6.42 2.09
C ALA A 105 -14.90 -5.74 3.35
N ARG A 106 -14.26 -6.50 4.25
CA ARG A 106 -13.56 -5.97 5.43
C ARG A 106 -12.25 -5.27 5.06
N PHE A 107 -11.52 -5.75 4.05
CA PHE A 107 -10.35 -5.06 3.52
C PHE A 107 -10.74 -3.68 2.97
N TRP A 108 -11.78 -3.60 2.15
CA TRP A 108 -12.28 -2.31 1.65
C TRP A 108 -12.82 -1.40 2.74
N ARG A 109 -13.28 -1.96 3.87
CA ARG A 109 -13.63 -1.17 5.04
C ARG A 109 -12.39 -0.55 5.68
N GLU A 110 -11.32 -1.33 5.86
CA GLU A 110 -10.03 -0.86 6.37
C GLU A 110 -9.45 0.24 5.48
N VAL A 111 -9.42 0.02 4.16
CA VAL A 111 -8.97 1.03 3.18
C VAL A 111 -9.76 2.33 3.32
N ARG A 112 -11.09 2.24 3.49
CA ARG A 112 -11.95 3.41 3.71
C ARG A 112 -11.69 4.12 5.03
N TYR A 113 -11.32 3.42 6.10
CA TYR A 113 -10.86 4.07 7.34
C TYR A 113 -9.56 4.84 7.12
N HIS A 114 -8.69 4.30 6.27
CA HIS A 114 -7.50 4.98 5.78
C HIS A 114 -7.79 5.97 4.65
N MET A 115 -9.04 6.36 4.35
CA MET A 115 -9.38 7.48 3.44
C MET A 115 -9.74 8.76 4.19
N PRO A 116 -9.34 9.95 3.69
CA PRO A 116 -9.57 11.19 4.42
C PRO A 116 -11.08 11.47 4.41
N VAL A 117 -11.71 11.52 5.58
CA VAL A 117 -13.14 11.80 5.68
C VAL A 117 -13.37 13.25 5.32
N ARG A 118 -14.30 13.52 4.38
CA ARG A 118 -14.65 14.88 3.96
C ARG A 118 -15.01 15.71 5.20
N GLY A 119 -14.22 16.74 5.50
CA GLY A 119 -14.52 17.75 6.52
C GLY A 119 -13.75 17.68 7.84
N LYS A 120 -12.90 16.66 8.09
CA LYS A 120 -12.01 16.64 9.27
C LYS A 120 -10.59 16.22 8.90
N ALA A 121 -9.77 17.19 8.50
CA ALA A 121 -8.32 17.01 8.47
C ALA A 121 -7.79 17.17 9.91
N LYS A 122 -7.86 16.10 10.70
CA LYS A 122 -6.97 15.95 11.84
C LYS A 122 -6.02 14.81 11.53
N GLU A 123 -4.73 15.11 11.59
CA GLU A 123 -3.65 14.13 11.56
C GLU A 123 -3.75 13.26 12.81
N THR A 124 -4.54 12.20 12.73
CA THR A 124 -4.45 11.11 13.68
C THR A 124 -3.28 10.23 13.22
N ASN A 125 -2.19 10.26 13.98
CA ASN A 125 -1.03 9.41 13.76
C ASN A 125 -1.42 7.97 14.17
N TRP A 126 -1.86 7.17 13.20
CA TRP A 126 -2.47 5.85 13.43
C TRP A 126 -1.48 4.73 13.70
N PHE A 127 -0.17 4.98 13.53
CA PHE A 127 0.88 3.96 13.65
C PHE A 127 1.53 3.91 15.04
N SER A 128 0.96 4.63 16.01
CA SER A 128 1.35 4.57 17.43
C SER A 128 0.44 3.59 18.18
N LEU A 129 0.59 2.28 17.93
CA LEU A 129 0.06 1.20 18.78
C LEU A 129 1.02 0.02 18.81
#